data_AF-A0A2N4YQ16-F1
#
_entry.id   AF-A0A2N4YQ16-F1
#
_cell.length_a   1.000
_cell.length_b   1.000
_cell.length_c   1.000
_cell.angle_alpha   90.00
_cell.angle_beta   90.00
_cell.angle_gamma   90.00
#
_symmetry.space_group_name_H-M   'P 1'
#
loop_
_entity.id
_entity.type
_entity.pdbx_description
1 polymer ?
#
loop_
_entity_poly.entity_id
_entity_poly.type
_entity_poly.pdbx_seq_one_letter_code
_entity_poly.pdbx_strand_id
1 'polypeptide(L)' 'VVAWNPGPALSVSMGDMPDDGYKTFVCVETCCVTQPQKASEETPSRLAQTISLKKR' A
#
# COMPACT_ATOMS: atom_id res chain seq x y z
N VAL A 1 -7.09 5.92 1.54
CA VAL A 1 -6.46 4.60 1.76
C VAL A 1 -6.71 3.77 0.52
N VAL A 2 -5.71 3.04 0.05
CA VAL A 2 -5.87 1.99 -0.95
C VAL A 2 -5.81 0.65 -0.23
N ALA A 3 -6.71 -0.26 -0.58
CA ALA A 3 -6.69 -1.65 -0.13
C ALA A 3 -6.41 -2.52 -1.35
N TRP A 4 -5.38 -3.36 -1.28
CA TRP A 4 -4.98 -4.18 -2.41
C TRP A 4 -4.48 -5.56 -1.99
N ASN A 5 -4.81 -6.54 -2.82
CA ASN A 5 -4.25 -7.88 -2.82
C ASN A 5 -4.30 -8.36 -4.29
N PRO A 6 -3.22 -8.94 -4.82
CA PRO A 6 -3.17 -9.31 -6.24
C PRO A 6 -4.14 -10.45 -6.60
N GLY A 7 -4.55 -11.26 -5.63
CA GLY A 7 -5.24 -12.50 -5.88
C GLY A 7 -4.36 -13.50 -6.66
N PRO A 8 -4.90 -14.69 -6.98
CA PRO A 8 -4.11 -15.80 -7.51
C PRO A 8 -3.52 -15.51 -8.88
N ALA A 9 -4.30 -14.96 -9.81
CA ALA A 9 -3.87 -14.77 -11.20
C ALA A 9 -2.68 -13.80 -11.30
N LEU A 10 -2.74 -12.67 -10.58
CA LEU A 10 -1.64 -11.70 -10.60
C LEU A 10 -0.45 -12.19 -9.79
N SER A 11 -0.66 -12.84 -8.64
CA SER A 11 0.42 -13.42 -7.82
C SER A 11 1.28 -14.42 -8.60
N VAL A 12 0.67 -15.29 -9.42
CA VAL A 12 1.38 -16.24 -10.31
C VAL A 12 2.12 -15.54 -11.45
N SER A 13 1.59 -14.42 -11.95
CA SER A 13 2.20 -13.69 -13.06
C SER A 13 3.35 -12.77 -12.65
N MET A 14 3.46 -12.42 -11.36
CA MET A 14 4.46 -11.52 -10.82
C MET A 14 5.74 -12.29 -10.48
N GLY A 15 6.79 -12.20 -11.31
CA GLY A 15 8.01 -13.00 -11.15
C GLY A 15 8.83 -12.73 -9.87
N ASP A 16 8.52 -11.66 -9.14
CA ASP A 16 9.12 -11.32 -7.84
C ASP A 16 8.21 -11.67 -6.64
N MET A 17 7.07 -12.32 -6.89
CA MET A 17 6.11 -12.75 -5.87
C MET A 17 5.93 -14.28 -5.94
N PRO A 18 5.86 -14.99 -4.79
CA PRO A 18 5.46 -16.39 -4.80
C PRO A 18 4.05 -16.57 -5.38
N ASP A 19 3.80 -17.65 -6.14
CA ASP A 19 2.49 -17.97 -6.75
C ASP A 19 1.32 -17.87 -5.75
N ASP A 20 1.54 -18.36 -4.53
CA ASP A 20 0.56 -18.35 -3.44
C ASP A 20 0.75 -17.21 -2.43
N GLY A 21 1.65 -16.25 -2.70
CA GLY A 21 2.00 -15.15 -1.82
C GLY A 21 0.81 -14.31 -1.39
N TYR A 22 -0.16 -14.09 -2.28
CA TYR A 22 -1.38 -13.34 -1.99
C TYR A 22 -2.18 -13.84 -0.77
N LYS A 23 -2.01 -15.11 -0.35
CA LYS A 23 -2.78 -15.68 0.77
C LYS A 23 -2.36 -15.13 2.15
N THR A 24 -1.16 -14.59 2.29
CA THR A 24 -0.57 -14.27 3.59
C THR A 24 -0.34 -12.77 3.84
N PHE A 25 -0.78 -11.90 2.93
CA PHE A 25 -0.67 -10.46 3.11
C PHE A 25 -1.87 -9.69 2.56
N VAL A 26 -1.97 -8.43 2.97
CA VAL A 26 -2.86 -7.43 2.39
C VAL A 26 -2.15 -6.08 2.43
N CYS A 27 -2.29 -5.29 1.36
CA CYS A 27 -1.86 -3.90 1.35
C CYS A 27 -2.95 -3.02 1.95
N VAL A 28 -2.57 -2.19 2.94
CA VAL A 28 -3.38 -1.10 3.47
C VAL A 28 -2.52 0.16 3.41
N GLU A 29 -2.69 0.94 2.36
CA GLU A 29 -1.78 2.01 1.99
C GLU A 29 -2.35 3.38 2.38
N THR A 30 -1.59 4.16 3.17
CA THR A 30 -1.86 5.59 3.33
C THR A 30 -1.54 6.31 2.01
N CYS A 31 -2.54 6.96 1.41
CA CYS A 31 -2.41 7.52 0.06
C CYS A 31 -3.16 8.85 -0.10
N CYS A 32 -2.64 9.76 -0.91
CA CYS A 32 -3.31 10.96 -1.42
C CYS A 32 -3.30 10.92 -2.96
N VAL A 33 -4.24 10.17 -3.54
CA VAL A 33 -4.18 9.77 -4.96
C VAL A 33 -5.37 10.27 -5.79
N THR A 34 -6.39 10.85 -5.17
CA THR A 34 -7.58 11.37 -5.87
C THR A 34 -7.37 12.79 -6.40
N GLN A 35 -6.41 13.52 -5.86
CA GLN A 35 -6.05 14.88 -6.27
C GLN A 35 -4.52 15.05 -6.19
N PRO A 36 -3.87 15.61 -7.22
CA PRO A 36 -2.44 15.89 -7.18
C PRO A 36 -2.07 16.89 -6.07
N GLN A 37 -1.04 16.59 -5.30
CA GLN A 37 -0.48 17.54 -4.34
C GLN A 37 0.43 18.56 -5.03
N LYS A 38 0.39 19.81 -4.58
CA LYS A 38 1.31 20.89 -5.02
C LYS A 38 2.15 21.30 -3.82
N ALA A 39 3.38 20.80 -3.73
CA ALA A 39 4.31 21.20 -2.68
C ALA A 39 5.13 22.42 -3.12
N SER A 40 5.40 23.34 -2.18
CA SER A 40 6.41 24.39 -2.31
C SER A 40 7.38 24.33 -1.13
N GLU A 41 8.44 25.15 -1.16
CA GLU A 41 9.38 25.26 -0.04
C GLU A 41 8.67 25.75 1.24
N GLU A 42 7.75 26.71 1.10
CA GLU A 42 6.95 27.26 2.19
C GLU A 42 5.82 26.31 2.63
N THR A 43 5.36 25.43 1.72
CA THR A 43 4.24 24.51 1.94
C THR A 43 4.57 23.08 1.49
N PRO A 44 5.44 22.36 2.24
CA PRO A 44 5.80 20.99 1.89
C PRO A 44 4.62 20.03 2.12
N SER A 45 4.44 19.09 1.20
CA SER A 45 3.52 17.96 1.42
C SER A 45 4.09 16.98 2.44
N ARG A 46 3.22 16.40 3.27
CA ARG A 46 3.59 15.43 4.30
C ARG A 46 2.64 14.25 4.25
N LEU A 47 3.19 13.04 4.33
CA LEU A 47 2.45 11.79 4.41
C LEU A 47 3.12 10.91 5.45
N ALA A 48 2.34 10.27 6.32
CA ALA A 48 2.86 9.42 7.39
C ALA A 48 1.97 8.20 7.58
N GLN A 49 2.58 7.08 7.99
CA GLN A 49 1.88 5.88 8.42
C GLN A 49 2.50 5.40 9.74
N THR A 50 1.66 5.09 10.72
CA THR A 50 2.08 4.47 11.98
C THR A 50 1.45 3.10 12.08
N ILE A 51 2.26 2.07 12.29
CA ILE A 51 1.81 0.69 12.47
C ILE A 51 2.00 0.33 13.94
N SER A 52 0.96 -0.22 14.56
CA SER A 52 1.03 -0.71 15.94
C SER A 52 0.41 -2.09 16.04
N LEU A 53 0.96 -2.93 16.91
CA LEU A 53 0.43 -4.27 17.19
C LEU A 53 -0.31 -4.24 18.52
N LYS A 54 -1.56 -4.71 18.52
CA LYS A 54 -2.33 -4.96 19.73
C LYS A 54 -2.51 -6.47 19.89
N LYS A 55 -2.04 -7.02 21.02
CA LYS A 55 -2.32 -8.43 21.36
C LYS A 55 -3.83 -8.62 21.48
N ARG A 56 -4.32 -9.73 20.94
CA ARG A 56 -5.73 -10.13 21.02
C ARG A 56 -6.00 -10.86 22.33
#